data_AF-A0A831VIZ8-F1
#
_entry.id   AF-A0A831VIZ8-F1
#
_cell.length_a   1.000
_cell.length_b   1.000
_cell.length_c   1.000
_cell.angle_alpha   90.00
_cell.angle_beta   90.00
_cell.angle_gamma   90.00
#
_symmetry.space_group_name_H-M   'P 1'
#
loop_
_entity.id
_entity.type
_entity.pdbx_description
1 polymer ?
#
loop_
_entity_poly.entity_id
_entity_poly.type
_entity_poly.pdbx_seq_one_letter_code
_entity_poly.pdbx_strand_id
1 'polypeptide(L)'
;MATVFFKNRTERQRTRMKSLIQDIRQHENEADVLERELKQKIFQEIKDALSVFHLVRLVEIVGNIADHAQNASDRMRAMIAR
;
A
#
# COMPACT_ATOMS: atom_id res chain seq x y z
N MET A 1 -18.31 5.45 3.67
CA MET A 1 -18.48 3.98 3.80
C MET A 1 -18.10 3.50 5.20
N ALA A 2 -16.85 3.73 5.65
CA ALA A 2 -16.44 3.45 7.05
C ALA A 2 -17.28 4.21 8.09
N THR A 3 -17.55 5.49 7.87
CA THR A 3 -18.43 6.31 8.71
C THR A 3 -19.84 5.76 8.85
N VAL A 4 -20.39 5.11 7.82
CA VAL A 4 -21.72 4.51 7.88
C VAL A 4 -21.68 3.19 8.64
N PHE A 5 -20.62 2.38 8.49
CA PHE A 5 -20.41 1.21 9.34
C PHE A 5 -20.29 1.60 10.81
N PHE A 6 -19.50 2.61 11.16
CA PHE A 6 -19.36 2.99 12.56
C PHE A 6 -20.65 3.57 13.17
N LYS A 7 -21.55 4.11 12.35
CA LYS A 7 -22.89 4.53 12.78
C LYS A 7 -23.87 3.36 12.94
N ASN A 8 -23.92 2.44 11.97
CA ASN A 8 -25.00 1.45 11.87
C ASN A 8 -24.57 -0.01 12.15
N ARG A 9 -23.25 -0.27 12.20
CA ARG A 9 -22.58 -1.56 12.45
C ARG A 9 -23.15 -2.77 11.68
N THR A 10 -23.59 -2.56 10.44
CA THR A 10 -24.20 -3.63 9.64
C THR A 10 -23.17 -4.63 9.10
N GLU A 11 -23.50 -5.92 9.11
CA GLU A 11 -22.61 -6.97 8.56
C GLU A 11 -22.33 -6.77 7.07
N ARG A 12 -23.31 -6.29 6.28
CA ARG A 12 -23.10 -5.98 4.86
C ARG A 12 -21.96 -4.97 4.66
N GLN A 13 -21.92 -3.92 5.48
CA GLN A 13 -20.86 -2.91 5.40
C GLN A 13 -19.53 -3.46 5.91
N ARG A 14 -19.55 -4.29 6.95
CA ARG A 14 -18.37 -4.98 7.47
C ARG A 14 -17.72 -5.86 6.41
N THR A 15 -18.49 -6.69 5.71
CA THR A 15 -18.00 -7.54 4.61
C THR A 15 -17.39 -6.71 3.49
N ARG A 16 -18.06 -5.62 3.11
CA ARG A 16 -17.53 -4.72 2.07
C ARG A 16 -16.24 -4.01 2.51
N MET A 17 -16.11 -3.64 3.79
CA MET A 17 -14.85 -3.10 4.34
C MET A 17 -13.73 -4.16 4.34
N LYS A 18 -14.03 -5.41 4.69
CA LYS A 18 -13.05 -6.51 4.61
C LYS A 18 -12.53 -6.73 3.20
N SER A 19 -13.42 -6.69 2.19
CA SER A 19 -13.03 -6.78 0.78
C SER A 19 -12.06 -5.66 0.40
N LEU A 20 -12.39 -4.40 0.73
CA LEU A 20 -11.50 -3.27 0.42
C LEU A 20 -10.13 -3.39 1.11
N ILE A 21 -10.09 -3.89 2.36
CA ILE A 21 -8.82 -4.13 3.07
C ILE A 21 -7.98 -5.20 2.35
N GLN A 22 -8.63 -6.23 1.81
CA GLN A 22 -7.96 -7.27 1.03
C GLN A 22 -7.40 -6.70 -0.28
N ASP A 23 -8.18 -5.88 -0.98
CA ASP A 23 -7.75 -5.21 -2.22
C ASP A 23 -6.53 -4.29 -1.96
N ILE A 24 -6.53 -3.52 -0.87
CA ILE A 24 -5.40 -2.67 -0.48
C ILE A 24 -4.13 -3.51 -0.23
N ARG A 25 -4.23 -4.64 0.47
CA ARG A 25 -3.07 -5.53 0.67
C ARG A 25 -2.56 -6.08 -0.65
N GLN A 26 -3.44 -6.45 -1.57
CA GLN A 26 -3.00 -6.94 -2.88
C GLN A 26 -2.20 -5.86 -3.62
N HIS A 27 -2.71 -4.63 -3.66
CA HIS A 27 -2.01 -3.53 -4.32
C HIS A 27 -0.70 -3.14 -3.64
N GLU A 28 -0.59 -3.25 -2.31
CA GLU A 28 0.67 -3.03 -1.61
C GLU A 28 1.71 -4.11 -1.96
N ASN A 29 1.31 -5.39 -2.01
CA ASN A 29 2.22 -6.45 -2.47
C ASN A 29 2.67 -6.24 -3.93
N GLU A 30 1.76 -5.82 -4.81
CA GLU A 30 2.09 -5.49 -6.20
C GLU A 30 3.07 -4.29 -6.27
N ALA A 31 2.86 -3.26 -5.46
CA ALA A 31 3.76 -2.11 -5.37
C ALA A 31 5.16 -2.50 -4.86
N ASP A 32 5.25 -3.36 -3.85
CA ASP A 32 6.51 -3.87 -3.32
C ASP A 32 7.32 -4.64 -4.37
N VAL A 33 6.65 -5.47 -5.18
CA VAL A 33 7.30 -6.19 -6.28
C VAL A 33 7.85 -5.20 -7.32
N LEU A 34 7.03 -4.24 -7.74
CA LEU A 34 7.43 -3.22 -8.72
C LEU A 34 8.57 -2.33 -8.21
N GLU A 35 8.54 -1.95 -6.92
CA GLU A 35 9.61 -1.20 -6.29
C GLU A 35 10.94 -1.96 -6.38
N ARG A 36 10.95 -3.26 -6.04
CA ARG A 36 12.16 -4.09 -6.08
C ARG A 36 12.69 -4.26 -7.49
N GLU A 37 11.82 -4.53 -8.46
CA GLU A 37 12.19 -4.66 -9.87
C GLU A 37 12.77 -3.35 -10.42
N LEU A 38 12.16 -2.22 -10.09
CA LEU A 38 12.61 -0.92 -10.58
C LEU A 38 13.94 -0.51 -9.94
N LYS A 39 14.14 -0.75 -8.64
CA LYS A 39 15.44 -0.57 -7.98
C LYS A 39 16.53 -1.40 -8.67
N GLN A 40 16.26 -2.67 -8.97
CA GLN A 40 17.21 -3.53 -9.69
C GLN A 40 17.57 -2.95 -11.07
N LYS A 41 16.57 -2.52 -11.86
CA LYS A 41 16.80 -1.90 -13.16
C LYS A 41 17.64 -0.63 -13.06
N ILE A 42 17.35 0.24 -12.08
CA ILE A 42 18.13 1.47 -11.85
C ILE A 42 19.61 1.15 -11.62
N PHE A 43 19.92 0.17 -10.74
CA PHE A 43 21.31 -0.21 -10.47
C PHE A 43 22.02 -0.87 -11.68
N GLN A 44 21.30 -1.55 -12.55
CA GLN A 44 21.87 -2.20 -13.73
C GLN A 44 22.14 -1.21 -14.87
N GLU A 45 21.18 -0.32 -15.13
CA GLU A 45 21.15 0.51 -16.34
C GLU A 45 21.78 1.89 -16.14
N ILE A 46 21.63 2.50 -14.95
CA ILE A 46 22.09 3.87 -14.70
C ILE A 46 23.53 3.85 -14.15
N LYS A 47 24.43 4.59 -14.80
CA LYS A 47 25.87 4.62 -14.44
C LYS A 47 26.26 5.79 -13.54
N ASP A 48 25.55 6.90 -13.64
CA ASP A 48 25.80 8.06 -12.79
C ASP A 48 25.28 7.81 -11.38
N ALA A 49 26.17 7.86 -10.39
CA ALA A 49 25.87 7.52 -9.01
C ALA A 49 24.85 8.48 -8.36
N LEU A 50 24.90 9.77 -8.74
CA LEU A 50 23.96 10.76 -8.23
C LEU A 50 22.54 10.48 -8.75
N SER A 51 22.42 10.14 -10.02
CA SER A 51 21.17 9.73 -10.66
C SER A 51 20.61 8.45 -10.03
N VAL A 52 21.46 7.43 -9.79
CA VAL A 52 21.05 6.20 -9.08
C VAL A 52 20.46 6.53 -7.71
N PHE A 53 21.14 7.36 -6.92
CA PHE A 53 20.67 7.75 -5.59
C PHE A 53 19.29 8.41 -5.63
N HIS A 54 19.11 9.43 -6.49
CA HIS A 54 17.84 10.15 -6.57
C HIS A 54 16.70 9.30 -7.13
N LEU A 55 16.97 8.42 -8.10
CA LEU A 55 15.97 7.51 -8.65
C LEU A 55 15.54 6.45 -7.64
N VAL A 56 16.49 5.82 -6.94
CA VAL A 56 16.16 4.88 -5.85
C VAL A 56 15.32 5.57 -4.78
N ARG A 57 15.69 6.80 -4.41
CA ARG A 57 14.95 7.58 -3.41
C ARG A 57 13.53 7.94 -3.89
N LEU A 58 13.36 8.29 -5.15
CA LEU A 58 12.05 8.55 -5.74
C LEU A 58 11.17 7.30 -5.67
N VAL A 59 11.70 6.14 -6.03
CA VAL A 59 10.98 4.86 -6.00
C VAL A 59 10.51 4.53 -4.58
N GLU A 60 11.36 4.72 -3.57
CA GLU A 60 10.99 4.54 -2.15
C GLU A 60 9.85 5.48 -1.71
N ILE A 61 9.91 6.74 -2.11
CA ILE A 61 8.86 7.72 -1.76
C ILE A 61 7.51 7.30 -2.35
N VAL A 62 7.51 6.77 -3.58
CA VAL A 62 6.30 6.24 -4.22
C VAL A 62 5.81 4.98 -3.49
N GLY A 63 6.69 4.03 -3.17
CA GLY A 63 6.35 2.81 -2.42
C GLY A 63 5.72 3.09 -1.05
N ASN A 64 6.23 4.10 -0.34
CA ASN A 64 5.69 4.53 0.97
C ASN A 64 4.20 4.95 0.90
N ILE A 65 3.68 5.36 -0.25
CA ILE A 65 2.25 5.68 -0.41
C ILE A 65 1.40 4.41 -0.23
N ALA A 66 1.83 3.30 -0.83
CA ALA A 66 1.14 2.01 -0.72
C ALA A 66 1.23 1.45 0.71
N ASP A 67 2.41 1.53 1.34
CA ASP A 67 2.60 1.16 2.75
C ASP A 67 1.68 1.97 3.67
N HIS A 68 1.58 3.29 3.49
CA HIS A 68 0.68 4.12 4.31
C HIS A 68 -0.80 3.76 4.11
N ALA A 69 -1.21 3.42 2.89
CA ALA A 69 -2.55 2.92 2.62
C ALA A 69 -2.81 1.57 3.32
N GLN A 70 -1.86 0.64 3.26
CA GLN A 70 -1.92 -0.65 3.93
C GLN A 70 -2.00 -0.48 5.46
N ASN A 71 -1.14 0.34 6.05
CA ASN A 71 -1.14 0.67 7.48
C ASN A 71 -2.47 1.27 7.95
N ALA A 72 -3.06 2.18 7.16
CA ALA A 72 -4.39 2.70 7.45
C ALA A 72 -5.48 1.59 7.38
N SER A 73 -5.39 0.71 6.38
CA SER A 73 -6.31 -0.43 6.22
C SER A 73 -6.20 -1.44 7.38
N ASP A 74 -5.00 -1.64 7.93
CA ASP A 74 -4.72 -2.56 9.04
C ASP A 74 -5.35 -2.06 10.34
N ARG A 75 -5.27 -0.74 10.58
CA ARG A 75 -6.01 -0.09 11.66
C ARG A 75 -7.53 -0.26 11.49
N MET A 76 -8.04 -0.10 10.26
CA MET A 76 -9.45 -0.34 9.97
C MET A 76 -9.85 -1.80 10.21
N ARG A 77 -8.99 -2.76 9.87
CA ARG A 77 -9.20 -4.19 10.15
C ARG A 77 -9.39 -4.45 11.64
N ALA A 78 -8.54 -3.87 12.48
CA ALA A 78 -8.64 -3.99 13.93
C ALA A 78 -9.96 -3.41 14.46
N MET A 79 -10.39 -2.25 13.95
CA MET A 79 -11.66 -1.61 14.34
C MET A 79 -12.92 -2.43 13.97
N ILE A 80 -12.83 -3.33 13.00
CA ILE A 80 -13.93 -4.21 12.58
C ILE A 80 -13.75 -5.67 13.00
N ALA A 81 -12.71 -5.97 13.77
CA ALA A 81 -12.50 -7.29 14.37
C ALA A 81 -13.62 -7.59 15.38
N ARG A 82 -13.90 -8.87 15.59
CA ARG A 82 -14.88 -9.35 16.59
C ARG A 82 -14.11 -9.84 17.81
#